data_AF-A0AA97PJF0-F1
#
_entry.id   AF-A0AA97PJF0-F1
#
_cell.length_a   1.000
_cell.length_b   1.000
_cell.length_c   1.000
_cell.angle_alpha   90.00
_cell.angle_beta   90.00
_cell.angle_gamma   90.00
#
_symmetry.space_group_name_H-M   'P 1'
#
loop_
_entity.id
_entity.type
_entity.pdbx_description
1 polymer ?
#
loop_
_entity_poly.entity_id
_entity_poly.type
_entity_poly.pdbx_seq_one_letter_code
_entity_poly.pdbx_strand_id
1 'polypeptide(L)'
;MSSQTNKGIPFSHGRDGVGYKLLELPPELVTLLEGENPLSLKLKSSPAAALLEADGKTYSLRQKNTSNALIILRPVDEIAQDSNATSGVCTETGMRAIASVHETVELLPENGPVPAAAKPKEYYN
;
A
#
# COMPACT_ATOMS: atom_id res chain seq x y z
N MET A 1 5.08 -25.40 39.15
CA MET A 1 5.32 -23.96 38.91
C MET A 1 5.60 -23.79 37.43
N SER A 2 4.60 -23.35 36.65
CA SER A 2 4.75 -23.13 35.20
C SER A 2 5.22 -21.69 34.99
N SER A 3 6.50 -21.48 34.71
CA SER A 3 7.06 -20.18 34.34
C SER A 3 6.73 -19.91 32.88
N GLN A 4 5.51 -19.43 32.63
CA GLN A 4 5.16 -18.91 31.31
C GLN A 4 5.82 -17.54 31.18
N THR A 5 7.08 -17.53 30.71
CA THR A 5 7.75 -16.32 30.25
C THR A 5 7.08 -15.91 28.94
N ASN A 6 5.92 -15.27 29.02
CA ASN A 6 5.24 -14.69 27.87
C ASN A 6 5.95 -13.39 27.48
N LYS A 7 7.14 -13.50 26.89
CA LYS A 7 7.76 -12.39 26.18
C LYS A 7 6.92 -12.19 24.92
N GLY A 8 6.00 -11.23 24.95
CA GLY A 8 5.21 -10.84 23.77
C GLY A 8 6.09 -10.40 22.61
N ILE A 9 5.49 -10.15 21.46
CA ILE A 9 6.22 -9.69 20.27
C ILE A 9 6.62 -8.21 20.47
N PRO A 10 7.92 -7.86 20.38
CA PRO A 10 8.35 -6.47 20.43
C PRO A 10 7.66 -5.65 19.33
N PHE A 11 7.08 -4.50 19.71
CA PHE A 11 6.36 -3.63 18.79
C PHE A 11 6.92 -2.21 18.83
N SER A 12 7.33 -1.69 17.68
CA SER A 12 7.83 -0.32 17.53
C SER A 12 7.01 0.48 16.52
N HIS A 13 7.04 1.82 16.63
CA HIS A 13 6.37 2.72 15.69
C HIS A 13 7.39 3.71 15.13
N GLY A 14 7.45 3.83 13.81
CA GLY A 14 8.36 4.77 13.14
C GLY A 14 8.11 4.79 11.64
N ARG A 15 7.69 5.95 11.12
CA ARG A 15 7.53 6.16 9.68
C ARG A 15 8.89 6.14 8.99
N ASP A 16 9.01 5.41 7.89
CA ASP A 16 10.25 5.34 7.09
C ASP A 16 10.33 6.41 5.98
N GLY A 17 9.29 7.25 5.84
CA GLY A 17 9.25 8.36 4.88
C GLY A 17 8.89 7.97 3.44
N VAL A 18 8.61 6.70 3.16
CA VAL A 18 8.36 6.20 1.79
C VAL A 18 7.00 6.63 1.22
N GLY A 19 6.02 6.92 2.07
CA GLY A 19 4.70 7.41 1.64
C GLY A 19 3.80 6.33 1.03
N TYR A 20 3.65 5.19 1.72
CA TYR A 20 2.84 4.07 1.25
C TYR A 20 1.38 4.44 0.97
N LYS A 21 0.84 3.87 -0.11
CA LYS A 21 -0.59 3.87 -0.44
C LYS A 21 -1.06 2.45 -0.69
N LEU A 22 -2.32 2.18 -0.36
CA LEU A 22 -2.96 0.89 -0.60
C LEU A 22 -3.81 0.97 -1.86
N LEU A 23 -3.55 0.08 -2.80
CA LEU A 23 -4.29 -0.04 -4.06
C LEU A 23 -5.14 -1.32 -4.00
N GLU A 24 -6.45 -1.18 -4.20
CA GLU A 24 -7.40 -2.28 -4.29
C GLU A 24 -7.38 -2.84 -5.71
N LEU A 25 -6.90 -4.08 -5.85
CA LEU A 25 -6.77 -4.76 -7.13
C LEU A 25 -8.00 -5.64 -7.40
N PRO A 26 -8.63 -5.50 -8.58
CA PRO A 26 -9.62 -6.45 -9.06
C PRO A 26 -9.05 -7.89 -9.14
N PRO A 27 -9.84 -8.93 -8.88
CA PRO A 27 -9.36 -10.31 -8.85
C PRO A 27 -8.63 -10.73 -10.14
N GLU A 28 -9.07 -10.25 -11.30
CA GLU A 28 -8.43 -10.53 -12.57
C GLU A 28 -7.01 -9.94 -12.68
N LEU A 29 -6.73 -8.81 -12.02
CA LEU A 29 -5.38 -8.25 -12.00
C LEU A 29 -4.49 -8.98 -11.00
N VAL A 30 -5.06 -9.47 -9.89
CA VAL A 30 -4.33 -10.28 -8.91
C VAL A 30 -3.83 -11.57 -9.56
N THR A 31 -4.70 -12.30 -10.26
CA THR A 31 -4.31 -13.55 -10.93
C THR A 31 -3.25 -13.32 -12.02
N LEU A 32 -3.28 -12.18 -12.70
CA LEU A 32 -2.26 -11.80 -13.69
C LEU A 32 -0.91 -11.42 -13.04
N LEU A 33 -0.93 -10.80 -11.86
CA LEU A 33 0.29 -10.44 -11.13
C LEU A 33 0.97 -11.64 -10.45
N GLU A 34 0.16 -12.60 -9.99
CA GLU A 34 0.64 -13.84 -9.37
C GLU A 34 0.98 -14.94 -10.39
N GLY A 35 0.67 -14.71 -11.67
CA GLY A 35 0.90 -15.65 -12.77
C GLY A 35 2.37 -15.80 -13.18
N GLU A 36 2.63 -16.76 -14.06
CA GLU A 36 3.98 -17.13 -14.52
C GLU A 36 4.69 -16.02 -15.32
N ASN A 37 3.92 -15.10 -15.93
CA ASN A 37 4.45 -13.92 -16.60
C ASN A 37 3.79 -12.65 -16.02
N PRO A 38 4.35 -12.07 -14.95
CA PRO A 38 3.74 -10.95 -14.25
C PRO A 38 3.68 -9.72 -15.16
N LEU A 39 2.48 -9.17 -15.32
CA LEU A 39 2.27 -8.04 -16.21
C LEU A 39 2.75 -6.72 -15.60
N SER A 40 3.39 -5.88 -16.42
CA SER A 40 3.82 -4.54 -15.98
C SER A 40 2.61 -3.60 -15.81
N LEU A 41 2.36 -3.13 -14.59
CA LEU A 41 1.40 -2.06 -14.31
C LEU A 41 2.00 -0.69 -14.64
N LYS A 42 1.28 0.13 -15.41
CA LYS A 42 1.73 1.48 -15.78
C LYS A 42 0.76 2.54 -15.29
N LEU A 43 1.28 3.52 -14.56
CA LEU A 43 0.54 4.71 -14.17
C LEU A 43 0.66 5.78 -15.26
N LYS A 44 -0.47 6.32 -15.70
CA LYS A 44 -0.57 7.43 -16.63
C LYS A 44 -1.32 8.58 -15.98
N SER A 45 -0.82 9.80 -16.13
CA SER A 45 -1.57 10.99 -15.74
C SER A 45 -2.45 11.44 -16.90
N SER A 46 -3.72 11.73 -16.61
CA SER A 46 -4.60 12.50 -17.50
C SER A 46 -4.96 13.83 -16.85
N PRO A 47 -5.49 14.82 -17.60
CA PRO A 47 -5.91 16.10 -17.04
C PRO A 47 -6.99 15.99 -15.96
N ALA A 48 -7.78 14.90 -15.96
CA ALA A 48 -8.92 14.72 -15.06
C ALA A 48 -8.65 13.71 -13.93
N ALA A 49 -7.77 12.73 -14.15
CA ALA A 49 -7.52 11.65 -13.20
C ALA A 49 -6.16 10.94 -13.45
N ALA A 50 -5.69 10.19 -12.45
CA ALA A 50 -4.65 9.20 -12.67
C ALA A 50 -5.30 7.90 -13.21
N LEU A 51 -4.63 7.27 -14.17
CA LEU A 51 -5.07 6.04 -14.83
C LEU A 51 -4.02 4.94 -14.61
N LEU A 52 -4.49 3.70 -14.43
CA LEU A 52 -3.69 2.49 -14.43
C LEU A 52 -3.96 1.71 -15.71
N GLU A 53 -2.92 1.41 -16.47
CA GLU A 53 -3.00 0.51 -17.62
C GLU A 53 -2.47 -0.87 -17.22
N ALA A 54 -3.30 -1.88 -17.46
CA ALA A 54 -2.99 -3.29 -17.23
C ALA A 54 -3.70 -4.13 -18.29
N ASP A 55 -2.94 -4.93 -19.04
CA ASP A 55 -3.45 -5.92 -20.01
C ASP A 55 -4.33 -5.31 -21.11
N GLY A 56 -3.96 -4.12 -21.59
CA GLY A 56 -4.75 -3.37 -22.56
C GLY A 56 -6.05 -2.77 -21.99
N LYS A 57 -6.32 -2.96 -20.70
CA LYS A 57 -7.42 -2.31 -19.98
C LYS A 57 -6.91 -1.06 -19.27
N THR A 58 -7.77 -0.06 -19.21
CA THR A 58 -7.51 1.19 -18.50
C THR A 58 -8.46 1.31 -17.32
N TYR A 59 -7.90 1.61 -16.15
CA TYR A 59 -8.63 1.79 -14.90
C TYR A 59 -8.40 3.20 -14.38
N SER A 60 -9.45 3.90 -13.98
CA SER A 60 -9.34 5.16 -13.27
C SER A 60 -9.08 4.93 -11.78
N LEU A 61 -8.09 5.64 -11.22
CA LEU A 61 -7.78 5.58 -9.79
C LEU A 61 -8.73 6.49 -9.03
N ARG A 62 -9.46 5.92 -8.08
CA ARG A 62 -10.34 6.68 -7.19
C ARG A 62 -9.93 6.51 -5.74
N GLN A 63 -9.70 7.64 -5.08
CA GLN A 63 -9.39 7.64 -3.66
C GLN A 63 -10.65 7.45 -2.83
N LYS A 64 -10.60 6.56 -1.84
CA LYS A 64 -11.67 6.27 -0.91
C LYS A 64 -11.13 6.41 0.51
N ASN A 65 -11.67 7.36 1.25
CA ASN A 65 -11.27 7.56 2.64
C ASN A 65 -11.84 6.45 3.53
N THR A 66 -11.09 6.08 4.55
CA THR A 66 -11.48 5.08 5.55
C THR A 66 -11.72 5.77 6.88
N SER A 67 -12.83 5.44 7.56
CA SER A 67 -13.10 5.98 8.91
C SER A 67 -12.14 5.43 9.98
N ASN A 68 -11.47 4.32 9.66
CA ASN A 68 -10.45 3.70 10.51
C ASN A 68 -9.06 3.89 9.90
N ALA A 69 -8.06 4.02 10.75
CA ALA A 69 -6.66 4.02 10.32
C ALA A 69 -6.19 2.59 10.03
N LEU A 70 -5.58 2.39 8.86
CA LEU A 70 -4.92 1.15 8.49
C LEU A 70 -3.43 1.27 8.84
N ILE A 71 -2.93 0.39 9.71
CA ILE A 71 -1.53 0.41 10.14
C ILE A 71 -0.75 -0.62 9.32
N ILE A 72 0.25 -0.17 8.56
CA ILE A 72 1.14 -1.06 7.81
C ILE A 72 2.28 -1.46 8.73
N LEU A 73 2.45 -2.77 8.94
CA LEU A 73 3.51 -3.33 9.75
C LEU A 73 4.56 -4.01 8.87
N ARG A 74 5.83 -3.93 9.28
CA ARG A 74 6.93 -4.68 8.71
C ARG A 74 7.64 -5.47 9.81
N PRO A 75 8.03 -6.74 9.58
CA PRO A 75 8.93 -7.45 10.47
C PRO A 75 10.28 -6.74 10.57
N VAL A 76 10.85 -6.68 11.77
CA VAL A 76 12.19 -6.12 12.01
C VAL A 76 12.93 -7.05 12.95
N ASP A 77 14.15 -7.42 12.59
CA ASP A 77 15.05 -8.12 13.49
C ASP A 77 15.78 -7.07 14.33
N GLU A 78 15.47 -7.03 15.62
CA GLU A 78 16.13 -6.13 16.57
C GLU A 78 17.15 -6.93 17.39
N ILE A 79 18.30 -6.31 17.70
CA ILE A 79 19.32 -6.93 18.53
C ILE A 79 18.82 -6.88 19.97
N ALA A 80 18.51 -8.04 20.54
CA ALA A 80 18.17 -8.13 21.95
C ALA A 80 19.45 -7.91 22.77
N GLN A 81 19.58 -6.71 23.37
CA GLN A 81 20.58 -6.49 24.41
C GLN A 81 20.10 -7.18 25.68
N ASP A 82 20.39 -8.47 25.81
CA ASP A 82 20.32 -9.12 27.10
C ASP A 82 21.56 -8.69 27.89
N SER A 83 21.40 -7.79 28.87
CA SER A 83 22.51 -7.23 29.67
C SER A 83 23.26 -8.28 30.49
N ASN A 84 22.86 -9.55 30.42
CA ASN A 84 23.44 -10.69 31.14
C ASN A 84 23.98 -11.80 30.21
N ALA A 85 23.92 -11.64 28.88
CA ALA A 85 24.40 -12.66 27.95
C ALA A 85 25.93 -12.59 27.77
N THR A 86 26.63 -13.47 28.49
CA THR A 86 28.02 -13.83 28.18
C THR A 86 28.02 -14.66 26.90
N SER A 87 28.44 -14.05 25.79
CA SER A 87 28.64 -14.68 24.46
C SER A 87 27.37 -15.09 23.69
N GLY A 88 26.78 -14.14 22.96
CA GLY A 88 25.89 -14.43 21.83
C GLY A 88 25.05 -13.21 21.44
N VAL A 89 25.10 -12.79 20.17
CA VAL A 89 24.14 -11.81 19.63
C VAL A 89 22.82 -12.54 19.43
N CYS A 90 21.83 -12.29 20.28
CA CYS A 90 20.47 -12.78 20.10
C CYS A 90 19.68 -11.74 19.31
N THR A 91 19.16 -12.09 18.14
CA THR A 91 18.20 -11.27 17.39
C THR A 91 16.78 -11.68 17.78
N GLU A 92 15.98 -10.75 18.27
CA GLU A 92 14.54 -10.96 18.51
C GLU A 92 13.77 -10.35 17.32
N THR A 93 12.95 -11.15 16.65
CA THR A 93 12.07 -10.66 15.57
C THR A 93 10.88 -9.92 16.19
N GLY A 94 10.77 -8.63 15.89
CA GLY A 94 9.67 -7.75 16.28
C GLY A 94 8.86 -7.25 15.08
N MET A 95 7.86 -6.42 15.37
CA MET A 95 7.02 -5.76 14.37
C MET A 95 7.16 -4.25 14.47
N ARG A 96 7.33 -3.57 13.34
CA ARG A 96 7.36 -2.11 13.28
C ARG A 96 6.20 -1.56 12.47
N ALA A 97 5.44 -0.64 13.04
CA ALA A 97 4.47 0.17 12.32
C ALA A 97 5.18 1.25 11.49
N ILE A 98 5.21 1.02 10.17
CA ILE A 98 5.92 1.84 9.18
C ILE A 98 5.02 2.90 8.53
N ALA A 99 3.70 2.71 8.55
CA ALA A 99 2.76 3.68 8.03
C ALA A 99 1.42 3.60 8.74
N SER A 100 0.69 4.71 8.69
CA SER A 100 -0.73 4.79 9.03
C SER A 100 -1.43 5.47 7.87
N VAL A 101 -2.38 4.77 7.26
CA VAL A 101 -3.06 5.17 6.04
C VAL A 101 -4.55 5.35 6.35
N HIS A 102 -5.15 6.42 5.84
CA HIS A 102 -6.55 6.79 6.06
C HIS A 102 -7.36 6.77 4.76
N GLU A 103 -6.79 6.22 3.70
CA GLU A 103 -7.34 6.17 2.37
C GLU A 103 -6.88 4.89 1.66
N THR A 104 -7.74 4.34 0.83
CA THR A 104 -7.38 3.33 -0.16
C THR A 104 -7.63 3.90 -1.55
N VAL A 105 -7.01 3.31 -2.56
CA VAL A 105 -7.23 3.66 -3.97
C VAL A 105 -7.93 2.48 -4.62
N GLU A 106 -9.16 2.69 -5.10
CA GLU A 106 -9.91 1.70 -5.87
C GLU A 106 -9.68 1.91 -7.39
N LEU A 107 -9.75 0.81 -8.14
CA LEU A 107 -9.61 0.80 -9.60
C LEU A 107 -10.97 0.64 -10.26
N LEU A 108 -11.38 1.62 -11.07
CA LEU A 108 -12.64 1.59 -11.82
C LEU A 108 -12.36 1.39 -13.31
N PRO A 109 -12.90 0.34 -13.96
CA PRO A 109 -12.73 0.14 -15.40
C PRO A 109 -13.31 1.31 -16.19
N GLU A 110 -12.50 1.90 -17.07
CA GLU A 110 -12.95 2.96 -17.97
C GLU A 110 -13.50 2.31 -19.26
N ASN A 111 -14.78 1.95 -19.25
CA ASN A 111 -15.46 1.46 -20.45
C ASN A 111 -15.83 2.64 -21.37
N GLY A 112 -15.05 2.83 -22.45
CA GLY A 112 -15.41 3.76 -23.53
C GLY A 112 -14.93 5.21 -23.33
N PRO A 113 -14.96 6.03 -24.39
CA PRO A 113 -14.07 7.17 -24.56
C PRO A 113 -14.24 8.20 -23.43
N VAL A 114 -13.09 8.62 -22.88
CA VAL A 114 -12.93 9.76 -21.96
C VAL A 114 -13.91 10.86 -22.38
N PRO A 115 -14.91 11.25 -21.56
CA PRO A 115 -15.73 12.40 -21.88
C PRO A 115 -14.80 13.60 -21.94
N ALA A 116 -14.63 14.14 -23.15
CA ALA A 116 -13.79 15.29 -23.41
C ALA A 116 -14.16 16.40 -22.43
N ALA A 117 -13.15 16.93 -21.74
CA ALA A 117 -13.28 18.05 -20.81
C ALA A 117 -14.20 19.11 -21.42
N ALA A 118 -15.24 19.49 -20.67
CA ALA A 118 -16.19 20.50 -21.08
C ALA A 118 -15.43 21.77 -21.51
N LYS A 119 -15.57 22.15 -22.78
CA LYS A 119 -14.96 23.37 -23.31
C LYS A 119 -15.43 24.56 -22.47
N PRO A 120 -14.53 25.46 -22.03
CA PRO A 120 -14.93 26.66 -21.31
C PRO A 120 -15.86 27.49 -22.21
N LYS A 121 -16.98 27.96 -21.64
CA LYS A 121 -17.90 28.86 -22.33
C LYS A 121 -17.16 30.17 -22.63
N GLU A 122 -16.82 30.41 -23.90
CA GLU A 122 -16.44 31.73 -24.37
C GLU A 122 -17.64 32.67 -24.23
N TYR A 123 -17.55 33.61 -23.30
CA TYR A 123 -18.42 34.77 -23.26
C TYR A 123 -17.82 35.82 -24.21
N TYR A 124 -18.43 36.02 -25.37
CA TYR A 124 -18.16 37.21 -26.20
C TYR A 124 -18.85 38.42 -25.57
N ASN A 125 -18.07 39.49 -25.35
CA ASN A 125 -18.57 40.85 -25.14
C ASN A 125 -18.67 41.57 -26.49
#